data_AF-A0A935NZ11-F1
#
_entry.id   AF-A0A935NZ11-F1
#
_cell.length_a   1.000
_cell.length_b   1.000
_cell.length_c   1.000
_cell.angle_alpha   90.00
_cell.angle_beta   90.00
_cell.angle_gamma   90.00
#
_symmetry.space_group_name_H-M   'P 1'
#
loop_
_entity.id
_entity.type
_entity.pdbx_description
1 polymer ?
#
loop_
_entity_poly.entity_id
_entity_poly.type
_entity_poly.pdbx_seq_one_letter_code
_entity_poly.pdbx_strand_id
1 'polypeptide(L)'
;MAEPVAPSAAAAGSWAATPLGRDMDRICNVIERAGVAHLSEGEQAMATIAWLPKNIESEAGREFLASIANLEGNAKADALEQGARRVGLAECALAQLWRE
;
A
#
# COMPACT_ATOMS: atom_id res chain seq x y z
N MET A 1 -38.36 11.13 -3.84
CA MET A 1 -37.86 10.35 -2.69
C MET A 1 -36.51 9.79 -3.11
N ALA A 2 -35.42 10.43 -2.71
CA ALA A 2 -34.06 10.02 -3.10
C ALA A 2 -33.54 9.03 -2.06
N GLU A 3 -33.19 7.83 -2.50
CA GLU A 3 -32.60 6.80 -1.65
C GLU A 3 -31.17 7.18 -1.22
N PRO A 4 -30.74 6.86 0.01
CA PRO A 4 -29.36 7.03 0.41
C PRO A 4 -28.49 5.96 -0.25
N VAL A 5 -27.58 6.36 -1.14
CA VAL A 5 -26.53 5.48 -1.68
C VAL A 5 -25.54 5.21 -0.54
N ALA A 6 -25.65 4.04 0.09
CA ALA A 6 -24.65 3.54 1.02
C ALA A 6 -23.32 3.33 0.28
N PRO A 7 -22.16 3.71 0.87
CA PRO A 7 -20.87 3.42 0.25
C PRO A 7 -20.67 1.90 0.18
N SER A 8 -20.34 1.42 -1.02
CA SER A 8 -20.05 0.01 -1.29
C SER A 8 -18.86 -0.49 -0.46
N ALA A 9 -19.14 -1.13 0.68
CA ALA A 9 -18.19 -1.89 1.49
C ALA A 9 -17.86 -3.29 0.89
N ALA A 10 -18.10 -3.51 -0.41
CA ALA A 10 -18.10 -4.84 -1.02
C ALA A 10 -16.74 -5.29 -1.63
N ALA A 11 -15.67 -4.50 -1.54
CA ALA A 11 -14.33 -4.89 -2.04
C ALA A 11 -13.29 -5.15 -0.93
N ALA A 12 -13.66 -5.05 0.35
CA ALA A 12 -12.77 -5.37 1.47
C ALA A 12 -12.61 -6.90 1.70
N GLY A 13 -13.27 -7.73 0.89
CA GLY A 13 -13.54 -9.13 1.23
C GLY A 13 -12.47 -10.17 0.85
N SER A 14 -11.59 -9.92 -0.14
CA SER A 14 -10.67 -10.96 -0.64
C SER A 14 -9.22 -10.81 -0.17
N TRP A 15 -8.68 -9.59 -0.18
CA TRP A 15 -7.28 -9.36 0.15
C TRP A 15 -7.00 -9.56 1.65
N ALA A 16 -7.92 -9.12 2.52
CA ALA A 16 -7.77 -9.19 3.98
C ALA A 16 -7.68 -10.64 4.50
N ALA A 17 -8.23 -11.59 3.76
CA ALA A 17 -8.21 -13.01 4.09
C ALA A 17 -6.80 -13.63 3.99
N THR A 18 -5.91 -13.03 3.20
CA THR A 18 -4.56 -13.57 2.98
C THR A 18 -3.49 -12.72 3.67
N PRO A 19 -2.40 -13.33 4.20
CA PRO A 19 -1.28 -12.57 4.74
C PRO A 19 -0.70 -11.59 3.73
N LEU A 20 -0.51 -12.03 2.48
CA LEU A 20 0.00 -11.18 1.40
C LEU A 20 -0.93 -10.00 1.10
N GLY A 21 -2.25 -10.20 1.08
CA GLY A 21 -3.19 -9.12 0.82
C GLY A 21 -3.21 -8.07 1.94
N ARG A 22 -3.11 -8.49 3.21
CA ARG A 22 -2.93 -7.55 4.34
C ARG A 22 -1.61 -6.79 4.25
N ASP A 23 -0.54 -7.47 3.87
CA ASP A 23 0.76 -6.85 3.69
C ASP A 23 0.77 -5.84 2.55
N MET A 24 0.15 -6.15 1.41
CA MET A 24 0.01 -5.22 0.30
C MET A 24 -0.84 -4.00 0.68
N ASP A 25 -1.90 -4.18 1.46
CA ASP A 25 -2.68 -3.07 2.01
C ASP A 25 -1.84 -2.22 2.98
N ARG A 26 -0.99 -2.84 3.80
CA ARG A 26 -0.03 -2.12 4.65
C ARG A 26 0.98 -1.31 3.84
N ILE A 27 1.47 -1.87 2.75
CA ILE A 27 2.42 -1.20 1.84
C ILE A 27 1.75 -0.03 1.14
N CYS A 28 0.58 -0.26 0.55
CA CYS A 28 -0.13 0.75 -0.22
C CYS A 28 -0.64 1.93 0.62
N ASN A 29 -1.00 1.67 1.87
CA ASN A 29 -1.55 2.67 2.79
C ASN A 29 -0.55 3.01 3.92
N VAL A 30 0.76 2.87 3.66
CA VAL A 30 1.78 3.01 4.70
C VAL A 30 1.82 4.39 5.34
N ILE A 31 1.56 5.46 4.59
CA ILE A 31 1.58 6.83 5.12
C ILE A 31 0.54 7.02 6.22
N GLU A 32 -0.68 6.51 5.99
CA GLU A 32 -1.75 6.54 6.99
C GLU A 32 -1.49 5.55 8.12
N ARG A 33 -1.07 4.31 7.80
CA ARG A 33 -0.86 3.23 8.78
C ARG A 33 0.32 3.47 9.72
N ALA A 34 1.38 4.10 9.23
CA ALA A 34 2.50 4.55 10.04
C ALA A 34 2.18 5.87 10.78
N GLY A 35 1.09 6.55 10.42
CA GLY A 35 0.69 7.83 11.01
C GLY A 35 1.63 8.98 10.65
N VAL A 36 2.27 8.93 9.48
CA VAL A 36 3.36 9.83 9.09
C VAL A 36 2.92 10.95 8.14
N ALA A 37 1.64 11.02 7.78
CA ALA A 37 1.09 12.01 6.85
C ALA A 37 1.38 13.48 7.22
N HIS A 38 1.67 13.76 8.50
CA HIS A 38 1.97 15.10 9.01
C HIS A 38 3.46 15.49 8.90
N LEU A 39 4.33 14.56 8.49
CA LEU A 39 5.77 14.78 8.36
C LEU A 39 6.11 15.37 6.98
N SER A 40 7.32 15.92 6.82
CA SER A 40 7.83 16.30 5.51
C SER A 40 8.10 15.07 4.63
N GLU A 41 8.14 15.24 3.31
CA GLU A 41 8.31 14.12 2.36
C GLU A 41 9.54 13.24 2.65
N GLY A 42 10.69 13.85 2.96
CA GLY A 42 11.90 13.13 3.32
C GLY A 42 11.77 12.33 4.63
N GLU A 43 11.06 12.89 5.62
CA GLU A 43 10.77 12.21 6.88
C GLU A 43 9.74 11.09 6.70
N GLN A 44 8.72 11.29 5.86
CA GLN A 44 7.76 10.27 5.48
C GLN A 44 8.44 9.07 4.83
N ALA A 45 9.37 9.31 3.89
CA ALA A 45 10.13 8.26 3.24
C ALA A 45 10.94 7.44 4.25
N MET A 46 11.67 8.11 5.15
CA MET A 46 12.47 7.45 6.18
C MET A 46 11.60 6.65 7.18
N ALA A 47 10.50 7.24 7.64
CA ALA A 47 9.58 6.58 8.56
C ALA A 47 8.87 5.38 7.91
N THR A 48 8.50 5.50 6.64
CA THR A 48 7.94 4.41 5.83
C THR A 48 8.93 3.25 5.71
N ILE A 49 10.19 3.52 5.35
CA ILE A 49 11.25 2.52 5.26
C ILE A 49 11.50 1.83 6.61
N ALA A 50 11.41 2.57 7.72
CA ALA A 50 11.58 2.01 9.05
C ALA A 50 10.37 1.18 9.55
N TRP A 51 9.17 1.54 9.11
CA TRP A 51 7.91 0.92 9.53
C TRP A 51 7.61 -0.37 8.78
N LEU A 52 7.83 -0.39 7.46
CA LEU A 52 7.45 -1.52 6.59
C LEU A 52 8.06 -2.86 7.04
N PRO A 53 9.39 -3.02 7.23
CA PRO A 53 9.97 -4.31 7.60
C PRO A 53 9.43 -4.90 8.92
N LYS A 54 8.92 -4.05 9.82
CA LYS A 54 8.39 -4.45 11.13
C LYS A 54 6.92 -4.86 11.09
N ASN A 55 6.18 -4.46 10.05
CA ASN A 55 4.73 -4.61 9.97
C ASN A 55 4.28 -5.55 8.85
N ILE A 56 5.21 -6.06 8.03
CA ILE A 56 4.94 -7.09 7.03
C ILE A 56 5.08 -8.49 7.63
N GLU A 57 3.98 -9.24 7.56
CA GLU A 57 3.81 -10.56 8.17
C GLU A 57 4.41 -11.67 7.31
N SER A 58 4.16 -11.64 6.00
CA SER A 58 4.48 -12.72 5.07
C SER A 58 5.84 -12.55 4.42
N GLU A 59 6.47 -13.69 4.09
CA GLU A 59 7.69 -13.74 3.29
C GLU A 59 7.48 -13.10 1.91
N ALA A 60 6.36 -13.41 1.25
CA ALA A 60 6.01 -12.83 -0.05
C ALA A 60 5.89 -11.29 0.00
N GLY A 61 5.37 -10.71 1.09
CA GLY A 61 5.33 -9.27 1.28
C GLY A 61 6.73 -8.66 1.44
N ARG A 62 7.64 -9.36 2.12
CA ARG A 62 9.04 -8.91 2.28
C ARG A 62 9.81 -9.02 0.98
N GLU A 63 9.62 -10.10 0.23
CA GLU A 63 10.18 -10.27 -1.12
C GLU A 63 9.69 -9.16 -2.05
N PHE A 64 8.39 -8.82 -1.99
CA PHE A 64 7.84 -7.72 -2.76
C PHE A 64 8.51 -6.38 -2.39
N LEU A 65 8.67 -6.06 -1.11
CA LEU A 65 9.41 -4.88 -0.67
C LEU A 65 10.85 -4.85 -1.20
N ALA A 66 11.55 -5.99 -1.13
CA ALA A 66 12.91 -6.10 -1.66
C ALA A 66 12.95 -5.86 -3.18
N SER A 67 11.97 -6.37 -3.92
CA SER A 67 11.87 -6.20 -5.38
C SER A 67 11.66 -4.74 -5.80
N ILE A 68 10.97 -3.95 -4.99
CA ILE A 68 10.70 -2.53 -5.28
C ILE A 68 11.69 -1.57 -4.61
N ALA A 69 12.62 -2.08 -3.79
CA ALA A 69 13.53 -1.26 -3.00
C ALA A 69 14.45 -0.38 -3.88
N ASN A 70 14.87 -0.90 -5.03
CA ASN A 70 15.74 -0.21 -5.98
C ASN A 70 14.99 0.51 -7.11
N LEU A 71 13.65 0.49 -7.08
CA LEU A 71 12.83 1.20 -8.06
C LEU A 71 12.62 2.65 -7.59
N GLU A 72 12.50 3.56 -8.55
CA GLU A 72 12.25 4.98 -8.30
C GLU A 72 11.20 5.51 -9.28
N GLY A 73 10.55 6.61 -8.89
CA GLY A 73 9.52 7.28 -9.69
C GLY A 73 8.44 6.33 -10.23
N ASN A 74 8.11 6.50 -11.51
CA ASN A 74 7.07 5.73 -12.20
C ASN A 74 7.27 4.20 -12.14
N ALA A 75 8.51 3.71 -12.19
CA ALA A 75 8.76 2.27 -12.12
C ALA A 75 8.32 1.67 -10.78
N LYS A 76 8.50 2.43 -9.69
CA LYS A 76 8.05 2.02 -8.35
C LYS A 76 6.54 2.13 -8.22
N ALA A 77 5.95 3.21 -8.72
CA ALA A 77 4.50 3.38 -8.76
C ALA A 77 3.81 2.21 -9.49
N ASP A 78 4.32 1.84 -10.66
CA ASP A 78 3.73 0.76 -11.46
C ASP A 78 3.90 -0.60 -10.79
N ALA A 79 5.03 -0.86 -10.13
CA ALA A 79 5.22 -2.08 -9.36
C ALA A 79 4.26 -2.18 -8.17
N LEU A 80 4.03 -1.06 -7.47
CA LEU A 80 3.07 -0.95 -6.36
C LEU A 80 1.64 -1.21 -6.83
N GLU A 81 1.20 -0.61 -7.94
CA GLU A 81 -0.12 -0.87 -8.50
C GLU A 81 -0.29 -2.32 -8.96
N GLN A 82 0.73 -2.89 -9.61
CA GLN A 82 0.69 -4.28 -10.02
C GLN A 82 0.59 -5.22 -8.81
N GLY A 83 1.36 -4.96 -7.75
CA GLY A 83 1.27 -5.70 -6.49
C GLY A 83 -0.14 -5.60 -5.87
N ALA A 84 -0.72 -4.41 -5.84
CA ALA A 84 -2.06 -4.16 -5.32
C ALA A 84 -3.11 -4.95 -6.12
N ARG A 85 -3.08 -4.86 -7.46
CA ARG A 85 -4.01 -5.58 -8.33
C ARG A 85 -3.91 -7.10 -8.18
N ARG A 86 -2.69 -7.64 -7.98
CA ARG A 86 -2.46 -9.08 -7.79
C ARG A 86 -3.20 -9.65 -6.58
N VAL A 87 -3.36 -8.86 -5.52
CA VAL A 87 -4.10 -9.27 -4.32
C VAL A 87 -5.58 -8.85 -4.33
N GLY A 88 -6.01 -8.12 -5.36
CA GLY A 88 -7.37 -7.60 -5.48
C GLY A 88 -7.62 -6.28 -4.76
N LEU A 89 -6.57 -5.50 -4.45
CA LEU A 89 -6.72 -4.12 -4.03
C LEU A 89 -7.04 -3.24 -5.26
N ALA A 90 -8.03 -2.37 -5.11
CA ALA A 90 -8.46 -1.48 -6.19
C ALA A 90 -7.41 -0.41 -6.51
N GLU A 91 -6.79 0.15 -5.47
CA GLU A 91 -5.87 1.28 -5.59
C GLU A 91 -4.72 1.16 -4.59
N CYS A 92 -3.62 1.87 -4.88
CA CYS A 92 -2.45 1.95 -4.03
C CYS A 92 -2.06 3.42 -3.83
N ALA A 93 -2.42 4.01 -2.68
CA ALA A 93 -2.17 5.44 -2.42
C ALA A 93 -0.67 5.77 -2.50
N LEU A 94 0.19 4.89 -1.98
CA LEU A 94 1.63 5.02 -2.10
C LEU A 94 2.08 5.11 -3.57
N ALA A 95 1.46 4.38 -4.49
CA ALA A 95 1.84 4.42 -5.90
C ALA A 95 1.61 5.81 -6.52
N GLN A 96 0.55 6.51 -6.12
CA GLN A 96 0.29 7.88 -6.61
C GLN A 96 1.39 8.84 -6.16
N LEU A 97 1.84 8.74 -4.91
CA LEU A 97 2.94 9.55 -4.38
C LEU A 97 4.27 9.37 -5.14
N TRP A 98 4.51 8.18 -5.71
CA TRP A 98 5.74 7.94 -6.50
C TRP A 98 5.63 8.39 -7.97
N ARG A 99 4.46 8.82 -8.44
CA ARG A 99 4.30 9.38 -9.79
C ARG A 99 4.49 10.89 -9.85
N GLU A 100 4.27 11.57 -8.73
CA GLU A 100 4.50 13.01 -8.58
C GLU A 100 6.00 13.32 -8.52
#